data_AF-A0A521Q233-F1
#
_entry.id   AF-A0A521Q233-F1
#
_cell.length_a   1.000
_cell.length_b   1.000
_cell.length_c   1.000
_cell.angle_alpha   90.00
_cell.angle_beta   90.00
_cell.angle_gamma   90.00
#
_symmetry.space_group_name_H-M   'P 1'
#
loop_
_entity.id
_entity.type
_entity.pdbx_description
1 polymer ?
#
loop_
_entity_poly.entity_id
_entity_poly.type
_entity_poly.pdbx_seq_one_letter_code
_entity_poly.pdbx_strand_id
1 'polypeptide(L)'
;VSEARRVWGADRSAEIARYNAPPFGGLYIGDPKGAEKALAAWEAAHPEPVATIGQVVDHIEHIVKIAGHDHVGIGSDFDGVGDLPEGLGGVESYPALLAELMRRGWSDADVAKLVGGNVLRVMEAAEKVAG
;
A
#
# COMPACT_ATOMS: atom_id res chain seq x y z
N VAL A 1 4.27 0.77 -5.80
CA VAL A 1 3.64 -0.48 -5.27
C VAL A 1 4.69 -1.57 -5.25
N SER A 2 4.84 -2.30 -4.13
CA SER A 2 5.79 -3.41 -4.05
C SER A 2 5.28 -4.62 -4.84
N GLU A 3 5.90 -4.90 -5.98
CA GLU A 3 5.54 -6.05 -6.82
C GLU A 3 5.76 -7.38 -6.09
N ALA A 4 6.85 -7.49 -5.32
CA ALA A 4 7.12 -8.67 -4.51
C ALA A 4 6.02 -8.92 -3.47
N ARG A 5 5.55 -7.87 -2.77
CA ARG A 5 4.42 -7.98 -1.82
C ARG A 5 3.14 -8.42 -2.53
N ARG A 6 2.86 -7.87 -3.71
CA ARG A 6 1.68 -8.21 -4.52
C ARG A 6 1.69 -9.68 -4.94
N VAL A 7 2.83 -10.17 -5.45
CA VAL A 7 3.00 -11.57 -5.85
C VAL A 7 2.88 -12.49 -4.64
N TRP A 8 3.57 -12.19 -3.53
CA TRP A 8 3.48 -12.96 -2.30
C TRP A 8 2.03 -13.05 -1.78
N GLY A 9 1.29 -11.95 -1.79
CA GLY A 9 -0.11 -11.93 -1.38
C GLY A 9 -1.02 -12.78 -2.28
N ALA A 10 -0.74 -12.80 -3.58
CA ALA A 10 -1.43 -13.67 -4.53
C ALA A 10 -1.11 -15.16 -4.28
N ASP A 11 0.17 -15.50 -4.07
CA ASP A 11 0.60 -16.87 -3.78
C ASP A 11 0.00 -17.37 -2.47
N ARG A 12 0.02 -16.54 -1.42
CA ARG A 12 -0.63 -16.83 -0.14
C ARG A 12 -2.12 -17.07 -0.29
N SER A 13 -2.81 -16.24 -1.07
CA SER A 13 -4.25 -16.40 -1.34
C SER A 13 -4.53 -17.69 -2.10
N ALA A 14 -3.66 -18.09 -3.03
CA ALA A 14 -3.76 -19.35 -3.75
C ALA A 14 -3.59 -20.56 -2.82
N GLU A 15 -2.65 -20.51 -1.87
CA GLU A 15 -2.51 -21.57 -0.85
C GLU A 15 -3.74 -21.66 0.06
N ILE A 16 -4.30 -20.52 0.50
CA ILE A 16 -5.55 -20.49 1.27
C ILE A 16 -6.69 -21.16 0.49
N ALA A 17 -6.84 -20.83 -0.80
CA ALA A 17 -7.85 -21.42 -1.66
C ALA A 17 -7.63 -22.94 -1.84
N ARG A 18 -6.39 -23.37 -2.06
CA ARG A 18 -5.99 -24.78 -2.17
C ARG A 18 -6.32 -25.58 -0.90
N TYR A 19 -6.25 -24.96 0.27
CA TYR A 19 -6.56 -25.64 1.54
C TYR A 19 -8.06 -25.75 1.81
N ASN A 20 -8.86 -24.76 1.40
CA ASN A 20 -10.22 -24.58 1.92
C ASN A 20 -11.37 -24.46 0.89
N ALA A 21 -11.13 -24.39 -0.42
CA ALA A 21 -12.20 -24.11 -1.40
C ALA A 21 -12.91 -25.39 -1.93
N PRO A 22 -14.25 -25.53 -1.80
CA PRO A 22 -15.05 -26.45 -2.61
C PRO A 22 -15.21 -25.95 -4.06
N PRO A 23 -15.53 -26.79 -5.08
CA PRO A 23 -16.02 -28.18 -5.02
C PRO A 23 -14.95 -29.27 -5.16
N PHE A 24 -13.70 -28.92 -5.44
CA PHE A 24 -12.60 -29.88 -5.46
C PHE A 24 -11.99 -29.95 -4.08
N GLY A 25 -11.90 -31.16 -3.51
CA GLY A 25 -11.46 -31.40 -2.15
C GLY A 25 -10.22 -30.60 -1.75
N GLY A 26 -10.40 -29.47 -1.05
CA GLY A 26 -9.29 -28.77 -0.40
C GLY A 26 -8.51 -29.76 0.47
N LEU A 27 -7.19 -29.59 0.55
CA LEU A 27 -6.32 -30.57 1.22
C LEU A 27 -6.68 -30.86 2.68
N TYR A 28 -7.42 -29.94 3.32
CA TYR A 28 -7.74 -29.97 4.74
C TYR A 28 -9.24 -29.84 5.03
N ILE A 29 -10.12 -30.35 4.16
CA ILE A 29 -11.58 -30.34 4.42
C ILE A 29 -11.88 -31.06 5.76
N GLY A 30 -12.56 -30.34 6.67
CA GLY A 30 -12.90 -30.84 8.00
C GLY A 30 -11.77 -30.72 9.04
N ASP A 31 -10.59 -30.22 8.66
CA ASP A 31 -9.44 -29.99 9.54
C ASP A 31 -8.91 -28.55 9.47
N PRO A 32 -9.62 -27.58 10.08
CA PRO A 32 -9.20 -26.18 10.06
C PRO A 32 -7.84 -25.94 10.73
N LYS A 33 -7.48 -26.77 11.74
CA LYS A 33 -6.20 -26.66 12.43
C LYS A 33 -5.04 -27.15 11.55
N GLY A 34 -5.26 -28.19 10.76
CA GLY A 34 -4.32 -28.66 9.74
C GLY A 34 -4.06 -27.59 8.67
N ALA A 35 -5.12 -26.93 8.18
CA ALA A 35 -5.02 -25.84 7.22
C ALA A 35 -4.23 -24.64 7.78
N GLU A 36 -4.51 -24.23 9.02
CA GLU A 36 -3.79 -23.16 9.72
C GLU A 36 -2.29 -23.49 9.86
N LYS A 37 -1.97 -24.70 10.31
CA LYS A 37 -0.58 -25.16 10.45
C LYS A 37 0.16 -25.20 9.11
N ALA A 38 -0.51 -25.63 8.04
CA ALA A 38 0.06 -25.68 6.71
C ALA A 38 0.35 -24.28 6.15
N LEU A 39 -0.57 -23.34 6.38
CA LEU A 39 -0.38 -21.94 6.00
C LEU A 39 0.77 -21.30 6.78
N ALA A 40 0.83 -21.49 8.10
CA ALA A 40 1.93 -20.96 8.92
C ALA A 40 3.30 -21.53 8.50
N ALA A 41 3.36 -22.81 8.14
CA ALA A 41 4.59 -23.41 7.61
C ALA A 41 4.99 -22.83 6.25
N TRP A 42 4.02 -22.54 5.39
CA TRP A 42 4.25 -21.87 4.11
C TRP A 42 4.74 -20.44 4.31
N GLU A 43 4.12 -19.66 5.20
CA GLU A 43 4.53 -18.28 5.53
C GLU A 43 5.95 -18.25 6.12
N ALA A 44 6.31 -19.21 6.97
CA ALA A 44 7.67 -19.32 7.51
C ALA A 44 8.72 -19.63 6.42
N ALA A 45 8.33 -20.38 5.39
CA ALA A 45 9.20 -20.69 4.25
C ALA A 45 9.25 -19.57 3.20
N HIS A 46 8.23 -18.71 3.17
CA HIS A 46 8.10 -17.59 2.23
C HIS A 46 7.89 -16.32 3.05
N PRO A 47 8.97 -15.74 3.60
CA PRO A 47 8.84 -14.54 4.42
C PRO A 47 8.20 -13.40 3.63
N GLU A 48 7.32 -12.69 4.30
CA GLU A 48 6.58 -11.59 3.72
C GLU A 48 7.51 -10.43 3.29
N PRO A 49 7.48 -10.00 2.01
CA PRO A 49 8.30 -8.88 1.56
C PRO A 49 7.85 -7.56 2.19
N VAL A 50 8.77 -6.81 2.80
CA VAL A 50 8.47 -5.50 3.38
C VAL A 50 8.54 -4.42 2.29
N ALA A 51 7.51 -3.59 2.21
CA ALA A 51 7.51 -2.43 1.30
C ALA A 51 8.42 -1.32 1.85
N THR A 52 8.97 -0.47 0.99
CA THR A 52 9.86 0.63 1.41
C THR A 52 9.30 2.00 1.06
N ILE A 53 9.81 3.05 1.72
CA ILE A 53 9.55 4.44 1.35
C ILE A 53 9.79 4.72 -0.14
N GLY A 54 10.83 4.12 -0.72
CA GLY A 54 11.14 4.29 -2.13
C GLY A 54 10.03 3.77 -3.04
N GLN A 55 9.39 2.66 -2.68
CA GLN A 55 8.27 2.07 -3.44
C GLN A 55 6.95 2.84 -3.27
N VAL A 56 6.81 3.58 -2.17
CA VAL A 56 5.72 4.56 -1.98
C VAL A 56 5.94 5.74 -2.92
N VAL A 57 7.16 6.27 -2.98
CA VAL A 57 7.49 7.37 -3.90
C VAL A 57 7.34 6.93 -5.36
N ASP A 58 7.78 5.72 -5.74
CA ASP A 58 7.52 5.16 -7.08
C ASP A 58 6.02 5.15 -7.41
N HIS A 59 5.16 4.90 -6.42
CA HIS A 59 3.72 4.89 -6.62
C HIS A 59 3.16 6.30 -6.84
N ILE A 60 3.61 7.27 -6.05
CA ILE A 60 3.25 8.68 -6.21
C ILE A 60 3.66 9.16 -7.61
N GLU A 61 4.89 8.88 -8.04
CA GLU A 61 5.41 9.27 -9.36
C GLU A 61 4.63 8.59 -10.50
N HIS A 62 4.19 7.35 -10.31
CA HIS A 62 3.32 6.68 -11.28
C HIS A 62 1.97 7.38 -11.43
N ILE A 63 1.33 7.80 -10.32
CA ILE A 63 0.07 8.56 -10.36
C ILE A 63 0.30 9.89 -11.09
N VAL A 64 1.37 10.60 -10.76
CA VAL A 64 1.74 11.86 -11.43
C VAL A 64 1.94 11.66 -12.93
N LYS A 65 2.58 10.58 -13.35
CA LYS A 65 2.78 10.28 -14.79
C LYS A 65 1.46 10.16 -15.54
N ILE A 66 0.39 9.69 -14.88
CA ILE A 66 -0.92 9.45 -15.50
C ILE A 66 -1.83 10.66 -15.36
N ALA A 67 -1.90 11.26 -14.18
CA ALA A 67 -2.88 12.27 -13.81
C ALA A 67 -2.29 13.69 -13.65
N GLY A 68 -0.97 13.82 -13.60
CA GLY A 68 -0.27 15.09 -13.34
C GLY A 68 -0.16 15.44 -11.85
N HIS A 69 0.73 16.39 -11.53
CA HIS A 69 1.01 16.81 -10.15
C HIS A 69 -0.19 17.43 -9.42
N ASP A 70 -1.20 17.92 -10.13
CA ASP A 70 -2.38 18.55 -9.53
C ASP A 70 -3.42 17.53 -9.00
N HIS A 71 -3.20 16.23 -9.22
CA HIS A 71 -4.19 15.17 -8.98
C HIS A 71 -3.68 14.04 -8.06
N VAL A 72 -2.68 14.31 -7.24
CA VAL A 72 -2.12 13.35 -6.27
C VAL A 72 -2.12 13.94 -4.86
N GLY A 73 -2.35 13.11 -3.86
CA GLY A 73 -2.36 13.47 -2.44
C GLY A 73 -1.84 12.34 -1.56
N ILE A 74 -1.80 12.57 -0.24
CA ILE A 74 -1.35 11.58 0.75
C ILE A 74 -2.53 11.19 1.66
N GLY A 75 -2.71 9.88 1.86
CA GLY A 75 -3.56 9.32 2.90
C GLY A 75 -2.91 8.02 3.39
N SER A 76 -2.37 8.03 4.62
CA SER A 76 -1.48 6.96 5.11
C SER A 76 -2.18 5.74 5.66
N ASP A 77 -3.44 5.89 6.11
CA ASP A 77 -4.19 4.83 6.80
C ASP A 77 -3.43 4.23 8.01
N PHE A 78 -2.61 5.03 8.72
CA PHE A 78 -1.69 4.55 9.77
C PHE A 78 -2.37 3.67 10.84
N ASP A 79 -3.61 3.99 11.22
CA ASP A 79 -4.36 3.26 12.24
C ASP A 79 -5.37 2.24 11.65
N GLY A 80 -5.35 2.05 10.32
CA GLY A 80 -6.28 1.19 9.57
C GLY A 80 -5.66 -0.08 9.01
N VAL A 81 -4.33 -0.21 9.02
CA VAL A 81 -3.58 -1.33 8.41
C VAL A 81 -2.74 -2.10 9.42
N GLY A 82 -2.44 -3.38 9.11
CA GLY A 82 -1.65 -4.26 9.97
C GLY A 82 -0.13 -4.12 9.82
N ASP A 83 0.34 -3.63 8.68
CA ASP A 83 1.75 -3.44 8.34
C ASP A 83 1.97 -2.09 7.63
N LEU A 84 3.13 -1.49 7.86
CA LEU A 84 3.53 -0.22 7.25
C LEU A 84 4.87 -0.37 6.51
N PRO A 85 5.13 0.45 5.48
CA PRO A 85 6.40 0.43 4.79
C PRO A 85 7.57 0.76 5.73
N GLU A 86 8.72 0.15 5.47
CA GLU A 86 9.97 0.49 6.15
C GLU A 86 10.29 1.97 5.95
N GLY A 87 10.56 2.65 7.06
CA GLY A 87 10.79 4.10 7.10
C GLY A 87 9.52 4.96 7.11
N LEU A 88 8.32 4.35 7.13
CA LEU A 88 7.03 5.04 7.22
C LEU A 88 6.14 4.48 8.35
N GLY A 89 6.68 4.39 9.56
CA GLY A 89 6.01 3.75 10.71
C GLY A 89 4.92 4.57 11.41
N GLY A 90 4.74 5.84 11.04
CA GLY A 90 3.81 6.75 11.72
C GLY A 90 3.85 8.18 11.19
N VAL A 91 3.05 9.06 11.77
CA VAL A 91 2.93 10.47 11.32
C VAL A 91 4.25 11.23 11.37
N GLU A 92 5.14 10.89 12.29
CA GLU A 92 6.48 11.44 12.45
C GLU A 92 7.41 11.13 11.28
N SER A 93 7.05 10.17 10.43
CA SER A 93 7.86 9.71 9.29
C SER A 93 7.63 10.50 8.00
N TYR A 94 6.60 11.36 7.93
CA TYR A 94 6.33 12.16 6.73
C TYR A 94 7.53 12.99 6.24
N PRO A 95 8.36 13.62 7.10
CA PRO A 95 9.55 14.31 6.62
C PRO A 95 10.50 13.43 5.80
N ALA A 96 10.62 12.12 6.12
CA ALA A 96 11.43 11.20 5.34
C ALA A 96 10.82 10.96 3.94
N LEU A 97 9.49 10.89 3.84
CA LEU A 97 8.80 10.73 2.56
C LEU A 97 9.04 11.94 1.65
N LEU A 98 8.89 13.13 2.21
CA LEU A 98 9.10 14.38 1.48
C LEU A 98 10.57 14.55 1.07
N ALA A 99 11.50 14.20 1.95
CA ALA A 99 12.92 14.22 1.63
C ALA A 99 13.27 13.28 0.46
N GLU A 100 12.68 12.09 0.40
CA GLU A 100 12.90 11.16 -0.72
C GLU A 100 12.32 11.71 -2.04
N LEU A 101 11.13 12.33 -2.03
CA LEU A 101 10.56 13.02 -3.20
C LEU A 101 11.48 14.16 -3.69
N MET A 102 11.92 15.03 -2.78
CA MET A 102 12.82 16.14 -3.09
C MET A 102 14.16 15.66 -3.65
N ARG A 103 14.71 14.56 -3.09
CA ARG A 103 15.92 13.91 -3.61
C ARG A 103 15.76 13.41 -5.05
N ARG A 104 14.54 13.06 -5.45
CA ARG A 104 14.17 12.66 -6.82
C ARG A 104 13.83 13.82 -7.75
N GLY A 105 13.96 15.06 -7.29
CA GLY A 105 13.80 16.26 -8.11
C GLY A 105 12.39 16.86 -8.08
N TRP A 106 11.54 16.45 -7.14
CA TRP A 106 10.28 17.17 -6.90
C TRP A 106 10.57 18.59 -6.45
N SER A 107 9.90 19.56 -7.08
CA SER A 107 9.99 20.95 -6.69
C SER A 107 9.23 21.21 -5.38
N ASP A 108 9.60 22.25 -4.64
CA ASP A 108 8.86 22.69 -3.45
C ASP A 108 7.38 22.95 -3.76
N ALA A 109 7.09 23.46 -4.96
CA ALA A 109 5.73 23.71 -5.42
C ALA A 109 4.93 22.41 -5.60
N ASP A 110 5.54 21.37 -6.17
CA ASP A 110 4.87 20.08 -6.36
C ASP A 110 4.73 19.31 -5.04
N VAL A 111 5.69 19.44 -4.13
CA VAL A 111 5.58 18.93 -2.76
C VAL A 111 4.43 19.62 -2.03
N ALA A 112 4.33 20.95 -2.11
CA ALA A 112 3.24 21.70 -1.47
C ALA A 112 1.84 21.29 -1.98
N LYS A 113 1.73 20.99 -3.28
CA LYS A 113 0.50 20.42 -3.87
C LYS A 113 0.17 19.05 -3.27
N LEU A 114 1.16 18.15 -3.21
CA LEU A 114 0.98 16.79 -2.71
C LEU A 114 0.54 16.75 -1.24
N VAL A 115 1.17 17.55 -0.38
CA VAL A 115 0.93 17.49 1.08
C VAL A 115 -0.40 18.11 1.52
N GLY A 116 -1.07 18.86 0.64
CA GLY A 116 -2.38 19.43 0.98
C GLY A 116 -2.98 20.34 -0.07
N GLY A 117 -2.18 21.01 -0.89
CA GLY A 117 -2.69 21.99 -1.87
C GLY A 117 -3.74 21.41 -2.83
N ASN A 118 -3.54 20.17 -3.29
CA ASN A 118 -4.49 19.51 -4.18
C ASN A 118 -5.81 19.16 -3.48
N VAL A 119 -5.75 18.68 -2.25
CA VAL A 119 -6.95 18.34 -1.47
C VAL A 119 -7.75 19.61 -1.17
N LEU A 120 -7.09 20.69 -0.73
CA LEU A 120 -7.74 21.97 -0.47
C LEU A 120 -8.42 22.53 -1.71
N ARG A 121 -7.76 22.50 -2.87
CA ARG A 121 -8.36 22.90 -4.16
C ARG A 121 -9.64 22.11 -4.49
N VAL A 122 -9.65 20.80 -4.23
CA VAL A 122 -10.81 19.95 -4.48
C VAL A 122 -11.94 20.23 -3.48
N MET A 123 -11.61 20.41 -2.19
CA MET A 123 -12.58 20.77 -1.15
C MET A 123 -13.28 22.09 -1.47
N GLU A 124 -12.53 23.14 -1.82
CA GLU A 124 -13.09 24.43 -2.24
C GLU A 124 -14.04 24.30 -3.44
N ALA A 125 -13.72 23.44 -4.40
CA ALA A 125 -14.58 23.20 -5.57
C ALA A 125 -15.86 22.48 -5.17
N ALA A 126 -15.78 21.49 -4.27
CA ALA A 126 -16.95 20.77 -3.76
C ALA A 126 -17.90 21.70 -2.99
N GLU A 127 -17.35 22.56 -2.13
CA GLU A 127 -18.12 23.56 -1.36
C GLU A 127 -18.90 24.51 -2.27
N LYS A 128 -18.30 24.98 -3.38
CA LYS A 128 -18.96 25.87 -4.36
C LYS A 128 -20.15 25.24 -5.08
N VAL A 129 -20.18 23.91 -5.21
CA VAL A 129 -21.30 23.19 -5.83
C VAL A 129 -22.39 22.85 -4.82
N ALA A 130 -22.01 22.65 -3.56
CA ALA A 130 -22.94 22.29 -2.48
C ALA A 130 -23.74 23.49 -1.94
N GLY A 131 -23.22 24.71 -2.05
CA GLY A 131 -23.89 25.97 -1.67
C GLY A 131 -24.76 26.55 -2.78
#